data_AF-A0A3S1MSS4-F1
#
_entry.id   AF-A0A3S1MSS4-F1
#
_cell.length_a   1.000
_cell.length_b   1.000
_cell.length_c   1.000
_cell.angle_alpha   90.00
_cell.angle_beta   90.00
_cell.angle_gamma   90.00
#
_symmetry.space_group_name_H-M   'P 1'
#
loop_
_entity.id
_entity.type
_entity.pdbx_description
1 polymer ?
#
loop_
_entity_poly.entity_id
_entity_poly.type
_entity_poly.pdbx_seq_one_letter_code
_entity_poly.pdbx_strand_id
1 'polypeptide(L)'
;LDMASDPAGKPLKPLFRKAFEYSDGWVNDARLVALNARDAADRGAVIRTRTKVVSARRDGSTWTIKVQNVLTGETEEVRARLLVNAAGPWVDHVLSAAVGQNEVHNVRLVQGSHIVVAKKFDDPRAYFFQNKDGRIIFAIPYEEEFTLIGTTDRDYPG
;
A
#
# COMPACT_ATOMS: atom_id res chain seq x y z
N LEU A 1 -1.74 15.07 27.82
CA LEU A 1 -2.98 14.48 28.38
C LEU A 1 -2.66 13.75 29.68
N ASP A 2 -3.53 13.89 30.68
CA ASP A 2 -3.50 13.09 31.91
C ASP A 2 -4.39 11.86 31.73
N MET A 3 -3.79 10.68 31.67
CA MET A 3 -4.50 9.42 31.41
C MET A 3 -5.30 8.92 32.60
N ALA A 4 -5.16 9.51 33.80
CA ALA A 4 -6.01 9.16 34.93
C ALA A 4 -7.44 9.73 34.78
N SER A 5 -7.59 10.80 34.02
CA SER A 5 -8.84 11.56 33.89
C SER A 5 -9.38 11.60 32.45
N ASP A 6 -8.50 11.53 31.45
CA ASP A 6 -8.88 11.54 30.04
C ASP A 6 -9.60 10.24 29.62
N PRO A 7 -10.70 10.31 28.83
CA PRO A 7 -11.38 9.12 28.30
C PRO A 7 -10.48 8.12 27.57
N ALA A 8 -9.42 8.57 26.89
CA ALA A 8 -8.45 7.71 26.22
C ALA A 8 -7.60 6.90 27.22
N GLY A 9 -7.60 7.24 28.50
CA GLY A 9 -6.93 6.44 29.53
C GLY A 9 -7.67 5.16 29.90
N LYS A 10 -9.00 5.10 29.69
CA LYS A 10 -9.87 3.99 30.14
C LYS A 10 -9.42 2.58 29.70
N PRO A 11 -9.04 2.35 28.42
CA PRO A 11 -8.60 1.02 27.98
C PRO A 11 -7.13 0.72 28.32
N LEU A 12 -6.38 1.68 28.86
CA LEU A 12 -4.94 1.53 29.11
C LEU A 12 -4.66 0.98 30.51
N LYS A 13 -3.49 0.34 30.68
CA LYS A 13 -3.02 -0.06 32.00
C LYS A 13 -2.73 1.19 32.86
N PRO A 14 -3.01 1.18 34.18
CA PRO A 14 -2.81 2.34 35.07
C PRO A 14 -1.37 2.89 35.15
N LEU A 15 -0.37 2.16 34.64
CA LEU A 15 1.01 2.62 34.56
C LEU A 15 1.19 3.75 33.54
N PHE A 16 0.33 3.85 32.53
CA PHE A 16 0.36 4.92 31.54
C PHE A 16 -0.37 6.14 32.10
N ARG A 17 0.37 7.11 32.63
CA ARG A 17 -0.19 8.31 33.31
C ARG A 17 -0.18 9.57 32.46
N LYS A 18 0.74 9.67 31.50
CA LYS A 18 0.91 10.85 30.64
C LYS A 18 0.97 10.40 29.18
N ALA A 19 0.27 11.12 28.32
CA ALA A 19 0.32 10.92 26.87
C ALA A 19 0.38 12.27 26.13
N PHE A 20 0.74 12.18 24.86
CA PHE A 20 0.74 13.28 23.90
C PHE A 20 -0.26 12.97 22.80
N GLU A 21 -0.83 14.01 22.20
CA GLU A 21 -1.79 13.89 21.11
C GLU A 21 -1.37 14.79 19.96
N TYR A 22 -1.59 14.31 18.75
CA TYR A 22 -1.36 15.03 17.50
C TYR A 22 -2.38 14.57 16.45
N SER A 23 -2.52 15.32 15.36
CA SER A 23 -3.46 15.00 14.28
C SER A 23 -2.76 14.34 13.10
N ASP A 24 -3.45 13.42 12.44
CA ASP A 24 -3.02 12.74 11.21
C ASP A 24 -4.24 12.43 10.31
N GLY A 25 -4.00 11.98 9.07
CA GLY A 25 -5.03 11.60 8.11
C GLY A 25 -5.30 10.09 8.08
N TRP A 26 -6.57 9.70 8.04
CA TRP A 26 -6.99 8.34 7.70
C TRP A 26 -7.59 8.30 6.30
N VAL A 27 -7.28 7.26 5.54
CA VAL A 27 -7.82 7.07 4.19
C VAL A 27 -8.09 5.59 3.92
N ASN A 28 -9.18 5.32 3.19
CA ASN A 28 -9.35 4.01 2.56
C ASN A 28 -8.44 3.94 1.32
N ASP A 29 -7.31 3.26 1.48
CA ASP A 29 -6.23 3.17 0.49
C ASP A 29 -6.69 2.60 -0.87
N ALA A 30 -7.44 1.50 -0.84
CA ALA A 30 -7.97 0.87 -2.05
C ALA A 30 -8.94 1.79 -2.80
N ARG A 31 -9.78 2.53 -2.07
CA ARG A 31 -10.71 3.51 -2.65
C ARG A 31 -9.97 4.72 -3.22
N LEU A 32 -8.91 5.20 -2.57
CA LEU A 32 -8.08 6.26 -3.11
C LEU A 32 -7.51 5.87 -4.49
N VAL A 33 -7.00 4.64 -4.64
CA VAL A 33 -6.51 4.12 -5.93
C VAL A 33 -7.64 4.03 -6.96
N ALA A 34 -8.79 3.45 -6.58
CA ALA A 34 -9.92 3.29 -7.48
C ALA A 34 -10.47 4.65 -7.98
N LEU A 35 -10.51 5.66 -7.11
CA LEU A 35 -10.97 7.00 -7.46
C LEU A 35 -9.99 7.73 -8.39
N ASN A 36 -8.67 7.57 -8.19
CA ASN A 36 -7.67 8.09 -9.14
C ASN A 36 -7.81 7.44 -10.53
N ALA A 37 -8.00 6.12 -10.58
CA ALA A 37 -8.21 5.42 -11.85
C ALA A 37 -9.51 5.85 -12.55
N ARG A 38 -10.58 6.12 -11.77
CA ARG A 38 -11.85 6.64 -12.30
C ARG A 38 -11.68 8.04 -12.87
N ASP A 39 -11.09 8.97 -12.13
CA ASP A 39 -10.86 10.34 -12.60
C ASP A 39 -9.99 10.35 -13.87
N ALA A 40 -8.95 9.52 -13.93
CA ALA A 40 -8.15 9.36 -15.15
C ALA A 40 -9.00 8.87 -16.34
N ALA A 41 -9.88 7.89 -16.13
CA ALA A 41 -10.78 7.39 -17.17
C ALA A 41 -11.79 8.46 -17.62
N ASP A 42 -12.34 9.25 -16.70
CA ASP A 42 -13.25 10.36 -16.99
C ASP A 42 -12.56 11.46 -17.81
N ARG A 43 -11.23 11.57 -17.71
CA ARG A 43 -10.36 12.44 -18.52
C ARG A 43 -9.86 11.79 -19.81
N GLY A 44 -10.33 10.59 -20.15
CA GLY A 44 -10.03 9.89 -21.40
C GLY A 44 -8.90 8.86 -21.34
N ALA A 45 -8.38 8.52 -20.15
CA ALA A 45 -7.42 7.43 -20.04
C ALA A 45 -8.08 6.05 -20.25
N VAL A 46 -7.37 5.14 -20.90
CA VAL A 46 -7.80 3.75 -21.03
C VAL A 46 -7.21 2.94 -19.87
N ILE A 47 -8.06 2.53 -18.93
CA ILE A 47 -7.66 1.71 -17.79
C ILE A 47 -7.94 0.24 -18.06
N ARG A 48 -6.91 -0.60 -18.02
CA ARG A 48 -7.01 -2.04 -18.25
C ARG A 48 -6.57 -2.82 -17.01
N THR A 49 -7.55 -3.37 -16.28
CA THR A 49 -7.27 -4.33 -15.20
C THR A 49 -7.09 -5.73 -15.76
N ARG A 50 -6.44 -6.64 -15.02
CA ARG A 50 -6.19 -8.02 -15.47
C ARG A 50 -5.43 -8.09 -16.80
N THR A 51 -4.61 -7.08 -17.06
CA THR A 51 -3.79 -6.97 -18.26
C THR A 51 -2.34 -6.87 -17.84
N LYS A 52 -1.57 -7.92 -18.10
CA LYS A 52 -0.15 -8.01 -17.74
C LYS A 52 0.70 -7.50 -18.90
N VAL A 53 1.71 -6.68 -18.62
CA VAL A 53 2.77 -6.38 -19.59
C VAL A 53 3.68 -7.61 -19.70
N VAL A 54 3.80 -8.17 -20.90
CA VAL A 54 4.62 -9.37 -21.15
C VAL A 54 5.94 -9.06 -21.84
N SER A 55 5.99 -8.00 -22.64
CA SER A 55 7.24 -7.44 -23.16
C SER A 55 7.10 -5.97 -23.50
N ALA A 56 8.20 -5.22 -23.43
CA ALA A 56 8.27 -3.83 -23.82
C ALA A 56 9.66 -3.55 -24.42
N ARG A 57 9.69 -3.10 -25.67
CA ARG A 57 10.93 -2.78 -26.38
C ARG A 57 10.89 -1.37 -26.92
N ARG A 58 12.05 -0.71 -26.93
CA ARG A 58 12.20 0.55 -27.64
C ARG A 58 12.30 0.28 -29.13
N ASP A 59 11.51 0.98 -29.92
CA ASP A 59 11.47 0.93 -31.37
C ASP A 59 11.58 2.37 -31.92
N GLY A 60 12.81 2.77 -32.21
CA GLY A 60 13.17 4.14 -32.54
C GLY A 60 12.76 5.13 -31.44
N SER A 61 11.91 6.09 -31.81
CA SER A 61 11.43 7.13 -30.89
C SER A 61 10.27 6.68 -29.99
N THR A 62 9.72 5.49 -30.21
CA THR A 62 8.54 4.97 -29.48
C THR A 62 8.85 3.66 -28.77
N TRP A 63 7.92 3.23 -27.92
CA TRP A 63 7.87 1.90 -27.31
C TRP A 63 6.84 1.04 -28.02
N THR A 64 7.16 -0.23 -28.23
CA THR A 64 6.19 -1.27 -28.58
C THR A 64 6.05 -2.22 -27.39
N ILE A 65 4.84 -2.33 -26.86
CA ILE A 65 4.52 -3.01 -25.61
C ILE A 65 3.53 -4.12 -25.93
N LYS A 66 3.87 -5.36 -25.62
CA LYS A 66 2.93 -6.48 -25.69
C LYS A 66 2.27 -6.65 -24.34
N VAL A 67 0.95 -6.67 -24.32
CA VAL A 67 0.15 -6.94 -23.13
C VAL A 67 -0.71 -8.18 -23.32
N GLN A 68 -1.06 -8.83 -22.21
CA GLN A 68 -1.85 -10.04 -22.19
C GLN A 68 -3.02 -9.90 -21.20
N ASN A 69 -4.23 -10.20 -21.65
CA ASN A 69 -5.36 -10.39 -20.74
C ASN A 69 -5.16 -11.72 -19.99
N VAL A 70 -5.04 -11.67 -18.66
CA VAL A 70 -4.72 -12.86 -17.86
C VAL A 70 -5.91 -13.81 -17.67
N LEU A 71 -7.12 -13.39 -18.04
CA LEU A 71 -8.30 -14.25 -18.02
C LEU A 71 -8.48 -15.03 -19.33
N THR A 72 -8.25 -14.38 -20.48
CA THR A 72 -8.48 -14.99 -21.80
C THR A 72 -7.20 -15.51 -22.45
N GLY A 73 -6.04 -15.03 -22.01
CA GLY A 73 -4.74 -15.32 -22.61
C GLY A 73 -4.45 -14.52 -23.88
N GLU A 74 -5.41 -13.75 -24.39
CA GLU A 74 -5.27 -12.92 -25.59
C GLU A 74 -4.17 -11.88 -25.42
N THR A 75 -3.40 -11.67 -26.48
CA THR A 75 -2.31 -10.70 -26.49
C THR A 75 -2.52 -9.64 -27.56
N GLU A 76 -2.15 -8.41 -27.25
CA GLU A 76 -2.18 -7.28 -28.16
C GLU A 76 -0.88 -6.46 -28.05
N GLU A 77 -0.57 -5.70 -29.09
CA GLU A 77 0.53 -4.73 -29.06
C GLU A 77 -0.01 -3.29 -28.94
N VAL A 78 0.60 -2.51 -28.06
CA VAL A 78 0.33 -1.09 -27.81
C VAL A 78 1.59 -0.29 -28.09
N ARG A 79 1.46 0.85 -28.78
CA ARG A 79 2.58 1.78 -29.00
C ARG A 79 2.43 3.02 -28.12
N ALA A 80 3.55 3.48 -27.55
CA ALA A 80 3.58 4.66 -26.70
C ALA A 80 4.86 5.48 -26.90
N ARG A 81 4.80 6.80 -26.68
CA ARG A 81 6.01 7.66 -26.71
C ARG A 81 6.84 7.56 -25.43
N LEU A 82 6.17 7.25 -24.33
CA LEU A 82 6.75 7.12 -22.99
C LEU A 82 6.17 5.87 -22.33
N LEU A 83 7.01 5.19 -21.54
CA LEU A 83 6.62 4.08 -20.69
C LEU A 83 7.07 4.38 -19.26
N VAL A 84 6.17 4.24 -18.29
CA VAL A 84 6.43 4.42 -16.86
C VAL A 84 6.29 3.08 -16.17
N ASN A 85 7.34 2.63 -15.47
CA ASN A 85 7.28 1.44 -14.63
C ASN A 85 6.90 1.83 -13.19
N ALA A 86 5.63 1.64 -12.84
CA ALA A 86 5.08 1.89 -11.51
C ALA A 86 4.59 0.59 -10.84
N ALA A 87 5.30 -0.53 -11.05
CA ALA A 87 4.87 -1.86 -10.62
C ALA A 87 5.13 -2.19 -9.14
N GLY A 88 5.43 -1.20 -8.30
CA GLY A 88 5.65 -1.41 -6.86
C GLY A 88 6.73 -2.47 -6.56
N PRO A 89 6.45 -3.47 -5.71
CA PRO A 89 7.38 -4.57 -5.42
C PRO A 89 7.90 -5.33 -6.65
N TRP A 90 7.19 -5.27 -7.78
CA TRP A 90 7.54 -5.97 -9.02
C TRP A 90 8.35 -5.12 -10.00
N VAL A 91 8.85 -3.94 -9.62
CA VAL A 91 9.58 -3.04 -10.52
C VAL A 91 10.76 -3.74 -11.21
N ASP A 92 11.57 -4.49 -10.45
CA ASP A 92 12.72 -5.25 -10.95
C ASP A 92 12.28 -6.46 -11.81
N HIS A 93 11.17 -7.10 -11.46
CA HIS A 93 10.60 -8.17 -12.28
C HIS A 93 10.14 -7.64 -13.66
N VAL A 94 9.55 -6.45 -13.71
CA VAL A 94 9.14 -5.84 -14.99
C VAL A 94 10.37 -5.46 -15.84
N LEU A 95 11.40 -4.88 -15.22
CA LEU A 95 12.64 -4.52 -15.93
C LEU A 95 13.33 -5.75 -16.53
N SER A 96 13.45 -6.83 -15.75
CA SER A 96 14.07 -8.07 -16.22
C SER A 96 13.20 -8.83 -17.20
N ALA A 97 11.96 -9.18 -16.83
CA ALA A 97 11.13 -10.10 -17.60
C ALA A 97 10.46 -9.46 -18.83
N ALA A 98 10.10 -8.17 -18.76
CA ALA A 98 9.40 -7.51 -19.85
C ALA A 98 10.32 -6.60 -20.69
N VAL A 99 11.27 -5.89 -20.07
CA VAL A 99 12.15 -4.95 -20.77
C VAL A 99 13.49 -5.60 -21.19
N GLY A 100 13.89 -6.71 -20.55
CA GLY A 100 15.14 -7.41 -20.84
C GLY A 100 16.38 -6.79 -20.19
N GLN A 101 16.20 -5.99 -19.14
CA GLN A 101 17.32 -5.48 -18.32
C GLN A 101 17.68 -6.49 -17.23
N ASN A 102 18.82 -7.15 -17.40
CA ASN A 102 19.31 -8.14 -16.45
C ASN A 102 19.94 -7.47 -15.21
N GLU A 103 20.08 -8.25 -14.11
CA GLU A 103 20.77 -7.84 -12.87
C GLU A 103 20.20 -6.61 -12.15
N VAL A 104 18.88 -6.47 -12.20
CA VAL A 104 18.15 -5.38 -11.51
C VAL A 104 17.91 -5.72 -10.04
N HIS A 105 18.40 -4.86 -9.15
CA HIS A 105 18.26 -4.96 -7.69
C HIS A 105 18.03 -3.57 -7.08
N ASN A 106 16.91 -2.94 -7.43
CA ASN A 106 16.60 -1.58 -7.02
C ASN A 106 15.78 -1.51 -5.73
N VAL A 107 15.15 -2.63 -5.31
CA VAL A 107 14.22 -2.63 -4.17
C VAL A 107 14.58 -3.66 -3.10
N ARG A 108 14.49 -3.23 -1.83
CA ARG A 108 14.45 -4.12 -0.65
C ARG A 108 13.00 -4.32 -0.26
N LEU A 109 12.54 -5.57 -0.24
CA LEU A 109 11.18 -5.90 0.16
C LEU A 109 11.10 -6.08 1.67
N VAL A 110 10.14 -5.38 2.29
CA VAL A 110 9.87 -5.44 3.72
C VAL A 110 8.38 -5.76 3.89
N GLN A 111 8.08 -6.86 4.57
CA GLN A 111 6.73 -7.31 4.84
C GLN A 111 6.19 -6.69 6.14
N GLY A 112 5.07 -6.00 6.02
CA GLY A 112 4.23 -5.56 7.13
C GLY A 112 2.91 -6.31 7.17
N SER A 113 2.50 -6.75 8.36
CA SER A 113 1.22 -7.40 8.60
C SER A 113 0.37 -6.61 9.57
N HIS A 114 -0.94 -6.79 9.49
CA HIS A 114 -1.92 -6.24 10.43
C HIS A 114 -2.85 -7.35 10.90
N ILE A 115 -3.39 -7.20 12.10
CA ILE A 115 -4.50 -8.02 12.59
C ILE A 115 -5.72 -7.13 12.83
N VAL A 116 -6.90 -7.68 12.61
CA VAL A 116 -8.18 -7.03 12.91
C VAL A 116 -8.85 -7.81 14.02
N VAL A 117 -9.25 -7.10 15.08
CA VAL A 117 -9.95 -7.69 16.23
C VAL A 117 -11.23 -6.92 16.50
N ALA A 118 -12.17 -7.52 17.23
CA ALA A 118 -13.35 -6.81 17.73
C ALA A 118 -12.95 -5.54 18.50
N LYS A 119 -13.75 -4.48 18.35
CA LYS A 119 -13.53 -3.15 18.93
C LYS A 119 -13.03 -3.23 20.38
N LYS A 120 -11.91 -2.58 20.67
CA LYS A 120 -11.29 -2.57 22.00
C LYS A 120 -11.65 -1.37 22.87
N PHE A 121 -12.13 -0.28 22.27
CA PHE A 121 -12.46 0.96 22.96
C PHE A 121 -13.38 1.83 22.09
N ASP A 122 -14.16 2.70 22.72
CA ASP A 122 -15.10 3.60 22.04
C ASP A 122 -14.53 4.99 21.71
N ASP A 123 -13.34 5.31 22.23
CA ASP A 123 -12.67 6.56 21.92
C ASP A 123 -12.30 6.61 20.42
N PRO A 124 -12.59 7.69 19.69
CA PRO A 124 -12.30 7.77 18.25
C PRO A 124 -10.81 7.94 17.94
N ARG A 125 -9.98 8.24 18.93
CA ARG A 125 -8.54 8.42 18.73
C ARG A 125 -7.83 7.09 18.51
N ALA A 126 -6.87 7.08 17.58
CA ALA A 126 -5.94 5.98 17.45
C ALA A 126 -4.86 6.05 18.55
N TYR A 127 -4.41 4.88 19.03
CA TYR A 127 -3.27 4.81 19.93
C TYR A 127 -1.98 4.54 19.16
N PHE A 128 -0.93 5.22 19.59
CA PHE A 128 0.46 5.04 19.16
C PHE A 128 1.26 4.48 20.34
N PHE A 129 1.87 3.31 20.19
CA PHE A 129 2.68 2.69 21.24
C PHE A 129 4.12 2.52 20.80
N GLN A 130 5.06 2.87 21.69
CA GLN A 130 6.48 2.60 21.52
C GLN A 130 6.81 1.23 22.10
N ASN A 131 7.32 0.33 21.27
CA ASN A 131 7.72 -1.00 21.68
C ASN A 131 9.19 -1.01 22.12
N LYS A 132 9.60 -2.03 22.89
CA LYS A 132 10.96 -2.14 23.43
C LYS A 132 12.05 -2.27 22.36
N ASP A 133 11.69 -2.74 21.18
CA ASP A 133 12.57 -2.88 20.02
C ASP A 133 12.72 -1.57 19.21
N GLY A 134 12.17 -0.46 19.72
CA GLY A 134 12.23 0.85 19.07
C GLY A 134 11.20 1.07 17.98
N ARG A 135 10.41 0.04 17.61
CA ARG A 135 9.32 0.18 16.65
C ARG A 135 8.08 0.76 17.30
N ILE A 136 7.19 1.25 16.46
CA ILE A 136 5.89 1.77 16.87
C ILE A 136 4.80 0.81 16.39
N ILE A 137 3.73 0.69 17.16
CA ILE A 137 2.51 0.00 16.74
C ILE A 137 1.31 0.90 16.96
N PHE A 138 0.33 0.77 16.08
CA PHE A 138 -0.94 1.45 16.18
C PHE A 138 -2.05 0.51 16.65
N ALA A 139 -3.01 1.06 17.37
CA ALA A 139 -4.33 0.48 17.54
C ALA A 139 -5.36 1.51 17.07
N ILE A 140 -6.00 1.26 15.93
CA ILE A 140 -6.82 2.22 15.19
C ILE A 140 -8.28 1.73 15.20
N PRO A 141 -9.26 2.57 15.61
CA PRO A 141 -10.67 2.29 15.35
C PRO A 141 -10.91 2.02 13.86
N TYR A 142 -11.55 0.91 13.52
CA TYR A 142 -11.61 0.42 12.15
C TYR A 142 -12.99 -0.14 11.81
N GLU A 143 -13.55 0.25 10.66
CA GLU A 143 -14.84 -0.24 10.12
C GLU A 143 -15.94 -0.33 11.20
N GLU A 144 -16.04 0.71 12.03
CA GLU A 144 -16.98 0.93 13.15
C GLU A 144 -16.84 -0.03 14.35
N GLU A 145 -16.77 -1.34 14.09
CA GLU A 145 -16.87 -2.43 15.06
C GLU A 145 -15.53 -3.14 15.33
N PHE A 146 -14.42 -2.63 14.80
CA PHE A 146 -13.12 -3.28 14.91
C PHE A 146 -12.00 -2.36 15.38
N THR A 147 -10.89 -2.99 15.73
CA THR A 147 -9.61 -2.34 15.97
C THR A 147 -8.55 -2.99 15.08
N LEU A 148 -7.91 -2.19 14.22
CA LEU A 148 -6.78 -2.58 13.41
C LEU A 148 -5.50 -2.40 14.22
N ILE A 149 -4.68 -3.46 14.31
CA ILE A 149 -3.41 -3.45 15.04
C ILE A 149 -2.26 -3.79 14.10
N GLY A 150 -1.24 -2.95 14.07
CA GLY A 150 -0.04 -3.18 13.27
C GLY A 150 0.94 -2.00 13.28
N THR A 151 2.03 -2.05 12.52
CA THR A 151 2.44 -3.15 11.63
C THR A 151 3.71 -3.87 12.10
N THR A 152 4.16 -4.84 11.32
CA THR A 152 5.45 -5.53 11.50
C THR A 152 6.48 -5.02 10.50
N ASP A 153 7.74 -5.36 10.75
CA ASP A 153 8.85 -5.04 9.86
C ASP A 153 9.71 -6.29 9.76
N ARG A 154 9.67 -6.97 8.61
CA ARG A 154 10.37 -8.22 8.35
C ARG A 154 10.94 -8.20 6.94
N ASP A 155 12.24 -8.43 6.81
CA ASP A 155 12.86 -8.64 5.50
C ASP A 155 12.19 -9.79 4.75
N TYR A 156 11.85 -9.53 3.48
CA TYR A 156 11.14 -10.46 2.63
C TYR A 156 11.97 -10.77 1.38
N PRO A 157 12.30 -12.05 1.12
CA PRO A 157 13.22 -12.41 0.03
C PRO A 157 12.58 -12.34 -1.38
N GLY A 158 11.26 -12.19 -1.49
CA GLY A 158 10.51 -12.25 -2.75
C GLY A 158 9.71 -13.53 -2.90
#